data_AF-A0A926FKS5-F1
#
_entry.id   AF-A0A926FKS5-F1
#
_cell.length_a   1.000
_cell.length_b   1.000
_cell.length_c   1.000
_cell.angle_alpha   90.00
_cell.angle_beta   90.00
_cell.angle_gamma   90.00
#
_symmetry.space_group_name_H-M   'P 1'
#
loop_
_entity.id
_entity.type
_entity.pdbx_description
1 polymer ?
#
loop_
_entity_poly.entity_id
_entity_poly.type
_entity_poly.pdbx_seq_one_letter_code
_entity_poly.pdbx_strand_id
1 'polypeptide(L)'
;KVLRQEFGGRAPRFDLILLGLGADGHTASLFPGTKALREKIRWVTTNSGPPPGERRLTITLPLLNAGRRVVFLVAGSDKASVMATLLLKKAGYRKLPASRVRPPRGSLIWILDEAAASDL
;
A
#
# COMPACT_ATOMS: atom_id res chain seq x y z
N LYS A 1 -9.30 -16.00 -17.50
CA LYS A 1 -8.45 -16.93 -16.74
C LYS A 1 -8.23 -16.37 -15.34
N VAL A 2 -8.16 -17.23 -14.32
CA VAL A 2 -7.95 -16.78 -12.92
C VAL A 2 -6.46 -16.47 -12.72
N LEU A 3 -6.10 -15.41 -11.98
CA LEU A 3 -4.70 -15.04 -11.67
C LEU A 3 -3.81 -16.23 -11.27
N ARG A 4 -4.37 -17.22 -10.55
CA ARG A 4 -3.66 -18.45 -10.17
C ARG A 4 -3.21 -19.29 -11.36
N GLN A 5 -4.00 -19.37 -12.42
CA GLN A 5 -3.67 -20.15 -13.61
C GLN A 5 -2.51 -19.51 -14.38
N GLU A 6 -2.51 -18.18 -14.51
CA GLU A 6 -1.42 -17.44 -15.18
C GLU A 6 -0.08 -17.61 -14.46
N PHE A 7 -0.10 -17.70 -13.12
CA PHE A 7 1.11 -17.79 -12.31
C PHE A 7 1.42 -19.21 -11.80
N GLY A 8 0.90 -20.25 -12.47
CA GLY A 8 1.23 -21.64 -12.15
C GLY A 8 0.90 -22.05 -10.71
N GLY A 9 -0.15 -21.47 -10.13
CA GLY A 9 -0.63 -21.73 -8.77
C GLY A 9 0.19 -21.09 -7.64
N ARG A 10 1.36 -20.49 -7.94
CA ARG A 10 2.23 -19.84 -6.96
C ARG A 10 2.02 -18.32 -6.97
N ALA A 11 2.18 -17.69 -5.81
CA ALA A 11 2.06 -16.24 -5.73
C ALA A 11 3.14 -15.60 -6.62
N PRO A 12 2.77 -14.70 -7.55
CA PRO A 12 3.76 -14.05 -8.38
C PRO A 12 4.65 -13.15 -7.53
N ARG A 13 5.88 -13.02 -7.99
CA ARG A 13 6.82 -12.04 -7.45
C ARG A 13 6.98 -10.93 -8.49
N PHE A 14 6.18 -9.87 -8.37
CA PHE A 14 6.25 -8.76 -9.32
C PHE A 14 7.59 -8.02 -9.24
N ASP A 15 8.15 -7.67 -10.39
CA ASP A 15 9.41 -6.92 -10.44
C ASP A 15 9.21 -5.47 -9.97
N LEU A 16 8.07 -4.86 -10.30
CA LEU A 16 7.67 -3.52 -9.89
C LEU A 16 6.20 -3.51 -9.45
N ILE A 17 5.94 -2.89 -8.30
CA ILE A 17 4.61 -2.52 -7.84
C ILE A 17 4.60 -1.02 -7.61
N LEU A 18 3.77 -0.30 -8.37
CA LEU A 18 3.55 1.14 -8.21
C LEU A 18 2.33 1.37 -7.32
N LEU A 19 2.49 2.21 -6.30
CA LEU A 19 1.46 2.52 -5.32
C LEU A 19 1.29 4.03 -5.18
N GLY A 20 0.04 4.46 -5.00
CA GLY A 20 -0.29 5.79 -4.49
C GLY A 20 -0.46 5.78 -2.97
N LEU A 21 -0.62 6.98 -2.39
CA LEU A 21 -0.87 7.20 -0.98
C LEU A 21 -2.06 8.15 -0.77
N GLY A 22 -3.04 7.72 0.03
CA GLY A 22 -4.10 8.60 0.52
C GLY A 22 -3.64 9.47 1.70
N ALA A 23 -4.32 10.59 1.92
CA ALA A 23 -4.03 11.48 3.06
C ALA A 23 -4.27 10.80 4.43
N ASP A 24 -5.10 9.75 4.47
CA ASP A 24 -5.34 8.86 5.61
C ASP A 24 -4.31 7.71 5.73
N GLY A 25 -3.31 7.69 4.85
CA GLY A 25 -2.27 6.67 4.78
C GLY A 25 -2.70 5.35 4.12
N HIS A 26 -3.88 5.31 3.48
CA HIS A 26 -4.27 4.15 2.69
C HIS A 26 -3.39 4.01 1.44
N THR A 27 -3.29 2.78 0.95
CA THR A 27 -2.64 2.47 -0.34
C THR A 27 -3.34 1.28 -0.99
N ALA A 28 -3.25 1.15 -2.31
CA ALA A 28 -4.17 0.30 -3.07
C ALA A 28 -5.61 0.58 -2.62
N SER A 29 -6.39 -0.43 -2.21
CA SER A 29 -7.63 -0.21 -1.44
C SER A 29 -7.54 -0.80 -0.03
N LEU A 30 -6.38 -0.68 0.61
CA LEU A 30 -6.14 -1.06 2.00
C LEU A 30 -6.30 0.18 2.89
N PHE A 31 -7.46 0.29 3.54
CA PHE A 31 -7.83 1.45 4.37
C PHE A 31 -7.62 1.18 5.86
N PRO A 32 -7.37 2.23 6.67
CA PRO A 32 -7.25 2.11 8.12
C PRO A 32 -8.43 1.33 8.75
N GLY A 33 -8.14 0.45 9.70
CA GLY A 33 -9.15 -0.31 10.45
C GLY A 33 -9.85 -1.47 9.70
N THR A 34 -9.71 -1.57 8.37
CA THR A 34 -10.45 -2.57 7.58
C THR A 34 -9.95 -4.01 7.76
N LYS A 35 -10.84 -4.98 7.50
CA LYS A 35 -10.53 -6.43 7.56
C LYS A 35 -9.43 -6.83 6.56
N ALA A 36 -9.34 -6.17 5.41
CA ALA A 36 -8.34 -6.47 4.38
C ALA A 36 -6.89 -6.31 4.89
N LEU A 37 -6.64 -5.43 5.87
CA LEU A 37 -5.32 -5.28 6.50
C LEU A 37 -4.87 -6.52 7.31
N ARG A 38 -5.80 -7.43 7.63
CA ARG A 38 -5.54 -8.68 8.36
C ARG A 38 -5.45 -9.90 7.44
N GLU A 39 -5.69 -9.74 6.14
CA GLU A 39 -5.57 -10.84 5.17
C GLU A 39 -4.11 -11.31 5.05
N LYS A 40 -3.90 -12.64 5.14
CA LYS A 40 -2.57 -13.27 5.17
C LYS A 40 -2.36 -14.33 4.10
N ILE A 41 -3.43 -14.82 3.47
CA ILE A 41 -3.43 -16.00 2.61
C ILE A 41 -3.79 -15.62 1.17
N ARG A 42 -4.87 -14.84 0.98
CA ARG A 42 -5.33 -14.47 -0.37
C ARG A 42 -4.39 -13.48 -1.02
N TRP A 43 -4.21 -13.59 -2.34
CA TRP A 43 -3.42 -12.62 -3.13
C TRP A 43 -4.20 -11.33 -3.38
N VAL A 44 -5.50 -11.47 -3.58
CA VAL A 44 -6.46 -10.39 -3.82
C VAL A 44 -7.66 -10.63 -2.91
N THR A 45 -8.23 -9.56 -2.38
CA THR A 45 -9.48 -9.58 -1.60
C THR A 45 -10.36 -8.42 -2.02
N THR A 46 -11.64 -8.47 -1.64
CA THR A 46 -12.49 -7.28 -1.65
C THR A 46 -12.24 -6.44 -0.42
N ASN A 47 -12.36 -5.13 -0.56
CA ASN A 47 -12.42 -4.20 0.55
C ASN A 47 -13.36 -3.04 0.21
N SER A 48 -13.82 -2.34 1.24
CA SER A 48 -14.56 -1.09 1.09
C SER A 48 -13.87 -0.01 1.92
N GLY A 49 -13.72 1.17 1.33
CA GLY A 49 -13.22 2.36 2.01
C GLY A 49 -14.13 3.54 1.72
N PRO A 50 -13.68 4.77 1.99
CA PRO A 50 -14.40 5.98 1.61
C PRO A 50 -14.45 6.13 0.07
N PRO A 51 -15.61 6.52 -0.52
CA PRO A 51 -16.91 6.67 0.14
C PRO A 51 -17.57 5.31 0.48
N PRO A 52 -18.34 5.22 1.59
CA PRO A 52 -19.01 3.98 1.98
C PRO A 52 -19.87 3.40 0.86
N GLY A 53 -19.88 2.07 0.73
CA GLY A 53 -20.69 1.35 -0.26
C GLY A 53 -19.94 0.95 -1.53
N GLU A 54 -18.79 1.57 -1.82
CA GLU A 54 -17.96 1.15 -2.95
C GLU A 54 -17.18 -0.13 -2.60
N ARG A 55 -17.37 -1.19 -3.40
CA ARG A 55 -16.58 -2.43 -3.28
C ARG A 55 -15.44 -2.41 -4.27
N ARG A 56 -14.23 -2.50 -3.74
CA ARG A 56 -12.98 -2.52 -4.52
C ARG A 56 -12.32 -3.88 -4.42
N LEU A 57 -11.68 -4.30 -5.51
CA LEU A 57 -10.70 -5.39 -5.46
C LEU A 57 -9.33 -4.78 -5.10
N THR A 58 -8.59 -5.45 -4.21
CA THR A 58 -7.27 -4.99 -3.80
C THR A 58 -6.29 -6.13 -3.67
N ILE A 59 -5.06 -5.88 -4.09
CA ILE A 59 -3.91 -6.72 -3.75
C ILE A 59 -3.68 -6.61 -2.24
N THR A 60 -3.37 -7.74 -1.62
CA THR A 60 -3.19 -7.87 -0.17
C THR A 60 -1.74 -7.62 0.23
N LEU A 61 -1.50 -7.34 1.53
CA LEU A 61 -0.15 -7.12 2.06
C LEU A 61 0.84 -8.25 1.77
N PRO A 62 0.48 -9.55 1.87
CA PRO A 62 1.39 -10.64 1.48
C PRO A 62 1.92 -10.52 0.05
N LEU A 63 1.05 -10.18 -0.90
CA LEU A 63 1.45 -10.07 -2.31
C LEU A 63 2.19 -8.75 -2.59
N LEU A 64 1.78 -7.63 -1.98
CA LEU A 64 2.55 -6.37 -2.05
C LEU A 64 3.98 -6.55 -1.52
N ASN A 65 4.13 -7.22 -0.36
CA ASN A 65 5.43 -7.43 0.28
C ASN A 65 6.27 -8.52 -0.40
N ALA A 66 5.72 -9.28 -1.36
CA ALA A 66 6.49 -10.19 -2.19
C ALA A 66 7.26 -9.45 -3.30
N GLY A 67 6.84 -8.23 -3.69
CA GLY A 67 7.42 -7.47 -4.80
C GLY A 67 8.94 -7.26 -4.68
N ARG A 68 9.64 -7.27 -5.82
CA ARG A 68 11.08 -6.95 -5.85
C ARG A 68 11.32 -5.47 -5.59
N ARG A 69 10.55 -4.60 -6.24
CA ARG A 69 10.55 -3.15 -6.01
C ARG A 69 9.13 -2.69 -5.78
N VAL A 70 8.90 -2.05 -4.64
CA VAL A 70 7.63 -1.38 -4.35
C VAL A 70 7.91 0.11 -4.30
N VAL A 71 7.27 0.86 -5.18
CA VAL A 71 7.47 2.30 -5.34
C VAL A 71 6.19 3.01 -4.95
N PHE A 72 6.28 3.89 -3.96
CA PHE A 72 5.26 4.89 -3.72
C PHE A 72 5.59 6.13 -4.53
N LEU A 73 4.66 6.53 -5.41
CA LEU A 73 4.72 7.80 -6.13
C LEU A 73 3.64 8.71 -5.52
N VAL A 74 4.08 9.79 -4.88
CA VAL A 74 3.22 10.66 -4.06
C VAL A 74 3.46 12.11 -4.47
N ALA A 75 2.38 12.84 -4.74
CA ALA A 75 2.43 14.24 -5.12
C ALA A 75 1.32 15.02 -4.42
N GLY A 76 1.55 16.31 -4.17
CA GLY A 76 0.58 17.23 -3.58
C GLY A 76 0.77 17.47 -2.09
N SER A 77 0.49 18.71 -1.67
CA SER A 77 0.63 19.18 -0.28
C SER A 77 -0.34 18.50 0.68
N ASP A 78 -1.47 17.97 0.19
CA ASP A 78 -2.41 17.19 0.98
C ASP A 78 -1.81 15.88 1.53
N LYS A 79 -0.62 15.48 1.03
CA LYS A 79 0.13 14.30 1.50
C LYS A 79 1.24 14.62 2.50
N ALA A 80 1.62 15.88 2.67
CA ALA A 80 2.80 16.26 3.46
C ALA A 80 2.75 15.71 4.90
N SER A 81 1.64 15.95 5.60
CA SER A 81 1.46 15.52 6.98
C SER A 81 1.54 14.00 7.16
N VAL A 82 0.91 13.23 6.27
CA VAL A 82 0.93 11.76 6.32
C VAL A 82 2.31 11.21 5.93
N MET A 83 3.00 11.86 4.99
CA MET A 83 4.37 11.52 4.63
C MET A 83 5.33 11.72 5.79
N ALA A 84 5.27 12.87 6.47
CA ALA A 84 6.06 13.13 7.67
C ALA A 84 5.75 12.13 8.79
N THR A 85 4.49 11.73 8.95
CA THR A 85 4.11 10.69 9.91
C THR A 85 4.76 9.34 9.57
N LEU A 86 4.76 8.94 8.29
CA LEU A 86 5.31 7.67 7.83
C LEU A 86 6.85 7.63 7.88
N LEU A 87 7.52 8.63 7.31
CA LEU A 87 8.97 8.64 7.15
C LEU A 87 9.70 8.93 8.46
N LEU A 88 9.20 9.89 9.26
CA LEU A 88 9.77 10.22 10.56
C LEU A 88 9.26 9.31 11.69
N LYS A 89 8.40 8.32 11.37
CA LYS A 89 7.82 7.36 12.32
C LYS A 89 7.13 8.03 13.52
N LYS A 90 6.41 9.13 13.28
CA LYS A 90 5.66 9.87 14.32
C LYS A 90 4.60 8.96 14.98
N ALA A 91 4.10 9.39 16.13
CA ALA A 91 3.08 8.63 16.87
C ALA A 91 1.91 8.21 15.96
N GLY A 92 1.51 6.94 16.04
CA GLY A 92 0.42 6.39 15.23
C GLY A 92 0.80 5.88 13.83
N TYR A 93 2.04 6.05 13.36
CA TYR A 93 2.43 5.63 11.99
C TYR A 93 2.11 4.16 11.68
N ARG A 94 2.21 3.24 12.66
CA ARG A 94 1.90 1.80 12.49
C ARG A 94 0.42 1.52 12.21
N LYS A 95 -0.47 2.47 12.49
CA LYS A 95 -1.90 2.39 12.18
C LYS A 95 -2.17 2.64 10.70
N LEU A 96 -1.27 3.35 10.02
CA LEU A 96 -1.39 3.67 8.59
C LEU A 96 -1.12 2.42 7.74
N PRO A 97 -2.01 2.06 6.81
CA PRO A 97 -1.82 0.93 5.90
C PRO A 97 -0.49 0.93 5.15
N ALA A 98 -0.07 2.07 4.61
CA ALA A 98 1.19 2.19 3.87
C ALA A 98 2.42 1.80 4.71
N SER A 99 2.39 2.02 6.03
CA SER A 99 3.48 1.60 6.94
C SER A 99 3.71 0.08 6.99
N ARG A 100 2.74 -0.72 6.51
CA ARG A 100 2.75 -2.18 6.50
C ARG A 100 3.27 -2.76 5.18
N VAL A 101 3.47 -1.90 4.18
CA VAL A 101 4.17 -2.26 2.94
C VAL A 101 5.66 -2.25 3.25
N ARG A 102 6.22 -3.44 3.47
CA ARG A 102 7.60 -3.70 3.89
C ARG A 102 8.07 -4.98 3.20
N PRO A 103 8.57 -4.91 1.96
CA PRO A 103 9.03 -6.10 1.25
C PRO A 103 10.32 -6.63 1.88
N PRO A 104 10.33 -7.76 2.61
CA PRO A 104 11.50 -8.20 3.38
C PRO A 104 12.66 -8.70 2.50
N ARG A 105 12.37 -9.05 1.24
CA ARG A 105 13.36 -9.49 0.24
C ARG A 105 13.38 -8.57 -0.98
N GLY A 106 12.86 -7.34 -0.86
CA GLY A 106 12.79 -6.35 -1.93
C GLY A 106 13.17 -4.96 -1.42
N SER A 107 13.03 -3.97 -2.29
CA SER A 107 13.24 -2.56 -1.94
C SER A 107 11.91 -1.82 -1.86
N LEU A 108 11.80 -0.93 -0.88
CA LEU A 108 10.75 0.08 -0.79
C LEU A 108 11.33 1.44 -1.17
N ILE A 109 10.74 2.11 -2.15
CA ILE A 109 11.19 3.40 -2.66
C ILE A 109 10.03 4.40 -2.52
N TRP A 110 10.35 5.60 -2.05
CA TRP A 110 9.42 6.73 -2.00
C TRP A 110 9.90 7.78 -3.01
N ILE A 111 9.04 8.16 -3.93
CA ILE A 111 9.24 9.26 -4.87
C ILE A 111 8.18 10.30 -4.55
N LEU A 112 8.65 11.48 -4.12
CA LEU A 112 7.81 12.58 -3.66
C LEU A 112 8.06 13.80 -4.54
N ASP A 113 7.03 14.60 -4.79
CA ASP A 113 7.24 16.00 -5.19
C ASP A 113 7.59 16.87 -3.97
N GLU A 114 7.99 18.11 -4.21
CA GLU A 114 8.35 19.05 -3.14
C GLU A 114 7.16 19.32 -2.20
N ALA A 115 5.95 19.40 -2.75
CA ALA A 115 4.74 19.67 -1.98
C ALA A 115 4.41 18.53 -0.99
N ALA A 116 4.52 17.26 -1.41
CA ALA A 116 4.33 16.10 -0.53
C ALA A 116 5.47 15.92 0.48
N ALA A 117 6.59 16.59 0.28
CA ALA A 117 7.76 16.57 1.17
C ALA A 117 7.81 17.77 2.14
N SER A 118 6.86 18.71 2.09
CA SER A 118 6.95 20.00 2.80
C SER A 118 7.01 19.91 4.34
N ASP A 119 6.61 18.77 4.92
CA ASP A 119 6.56 18.54 6.37
C ASP A 119 7.67 17.59 6.88
N LEU A 120 8.61 17.19 6.01
CA LEU A 120 9.71 16.25 6.31
C LEU A 120 10.85 16.87 7.12
#